data_AF-A0A6N2MJS2-F1
#
_entry.id   AF-A0A6N2MJS2-F1
#
_cell.length_a   1.000
_cell.length_b   1.000
_cell.length_c   1.000
_cell.angle_alpha   90.00
_cell.angle_beta   90.00
_cell.angle_gamma   90.00
#
_symmetry.space_group_name_H-M   'P 1'
#
loop_
_entity.id
_entity.type
_entity.pdbx_description
1 polymer ?
#
loop_
_entity_poly.entity_id
_entity_poly.type
_entity_poly.pdbx_seq_one_letter_code
_entity_poly.pdbx_strand_id
1 'polypeptide(L)' 'MWSDLIQKAKEGGLDTIETYIFWNAHEPRRREYNFTGNLDFVKFFQKVQEAGLHGILRIGPYACAEYGTSPFLSS' A
#
# COMPACT_ATOMS: atom_id res chain seq x y z
N MET A 1 -6.32 -2.43 13.66
CA MET A 1 -5.04 -2.84 13.04
C MET A 1 -4.34 -1.68 12.32
N TRP A 2 -4.88 -1.11 11.23
CA TRP A 2 -4.25 0.08 10.60
C TRP A 2 -4.29 1.31 11.50
N SER A 3 -5.44 1.58 12.13
CA SER A 3 -5.57 2.70 13.08
C SER A 3 -4.54 2.63 14.21
N ASP A 4 -4.29 1.44 14.77
CA ASP A 4 -3.27 1.24 15.82
C ASP A 4 -1.84 1.53 15.33
N LEU A 5 -1.50 1.12 14.11
CA LEU A 5 -0.19 1.37 13.52
C LEU A 5 0.01 2.86 13.21
N ILE A 6 -1.03 3.51 12.68
CA ILE A 6 -1.04 4.94 12.38
C ILE A 6 -0.91 5.75 13.69
N GLN A 7 -1.61 5.33 14.75
CA GLN A 7 -1.55 5.97 16.06
C GLN A 7 -0.15 5.83 16.69
N LYS A 8 0.43 4.63 16.64
CA LYS A 8 1.81 4.40 17.09
C LYS A 8 2.83 5.22 16.29
N ALA A 9 2.63 5.38 14.99
CA ALA A 9 3.48 6.23 14.17
C ALA A 9 3.40 7.70 14.63
N LYS A 10 2.19 8.19 14.92
CA LYS A 10 1.98 9.54 15.46
C LYS A 10 2.61 9.72 16.84
N GLU A 11 2.43 8.76 17.73
CA GLU A 11 3.05 8.75 19.07
C GLU A 11 4.58 8.68 18.99
N GLY A 12 5.11 8.00 17.97
CA GLY A 12 6.54 7.97 17.64
C GLY A 12 7.09 9.28 17.08
N GLY A 13 6.26 10.32 16.91
CA GLY A 13 6.66 11.63 16.39
C GLY A 13 6.84 11.67 14.87
N LEU A 14 6.31 10.70 14.13
CA LEU A 14 6.31 10.76 12.67
C LEU A 14 5.23 11.73 12.18
N ASP A 15 5.54 12.50 11.14
CA ASP A 15 4.59 13.39 10.47
C ASP A 15 4.04 12.79 9.17
N THR A 16 4.70 11.77 8.62
CA THR A 16 4.40 11.21 7.30
C THR A 16 4.49 9.68 7.28
N ILE A 17 3.55 9.03 6.61
CA ILE A 17 3.55 7.59 6.34
C ILE A 17 3.73 7.36 4.83
N GLU A 18 4.76 6.62 4.45
CA GLU A 18 4.99 6.16 3.08
C GLU A 18 4.47 4.74 2.92
N THR A 19 3.72 4.48 1.83
CA THR A 19 3.27 3.12 1.50
C THR A 19 3.45 2.81 0.02
N TYR A 20 3.78 1.54 -0.24
CA TYR A 20 3.91 0.99 -1.59
C TYR A 20 2.62 0.31 -1.99
N ILE A 21 2.08 0.67 -3.15
CA ILE A 21 0.90 0.00 -3.71
C ILE A 21 1.29 -0.87 -4.89
N PHE A 22 1.04 -2.16 -4.72
CA PHE A 22 1.20 -3.19 -5.72
C PHE A 22 0.06 -3.13 -6.74
N TRP A 23 0.32 -2.51 -7.89
CA TRP A 23 -0.70 -2.33 -8.93
C TRP A 23 -1.20 -3.66 -9.51
N ASN A 24 -0.37 -4.72 -9.53
CA ASN A 24 -0.77 -6.06 -9.96
C ASN A 24 -1.93 -6.67 -9.13
N ALA A 25 -2.02 -6.33 -7.84
CA ALA A 25 -3.13 -6.77 -7.00
C ALA A 25 -4.41 -5.97 -7.25
N HIS A 26 -4.25 -4.70 -7.66
CA HIS A 26 -5.35 -3.79 -7.96
C HIS A 26 -5.86 -3.94 -9.39
N GLU A 27 -5.02 -4.38 -10.32
CA GLU A 27 -5.35 -4.70 -11.71
C GLU A 27 -4.95 -6.16 -12.03
N PRO A 28 -5.66 -7.17 -11.48
CA PRO A 28 -5.37 -8.58 -11.75
C PRO A 28 -5.58 -8.95 -13.23
N ARG A 29 -6.46 -8.23 -13.92
CA ARG A 29 -6.66 -8.30 -15.37
C ARG A 29 -6.68 -6.91 -15.95
N ARG A 30 -6.17 -6.76 -17.18
CA ARG A 30 -6.10 -5.47 -17.86
C ARG A 30 -7.49 -4.82 -17.91
N ARG A 31 -7.62 -3.63 -17.33
CA ARG A 31 -8.86 -2.83 -17.15
C ARG A 31 -9.88 -3.39 -16.14
N GLU A 32 -9.49 -4.34 -15.30
CA GLU A 32 -10.31 -4.83 -14.19
C GLU A 32 -9.69 -4.35 -12.88
N TYR A 33 -10.37 -3.45 -12.18
CA TYR A 33 -9.84 -2.84 -10.95
C TYR A 33 -10.51 -3.41 -9.71
N ASN A 34 -9.71 -3.79 -8.72
CA ASN A 34 -10.17 -4.27 -7.43
C ASN A 34 -9.61 -3.42 -6.28
N PHE A 35 -10.51 -2.70 -5.60
CA PHE A 35 -10.20 -1.88 -4.41
C PHE A 35 -10.98 -2.38 -3.18
N THR A 36 -11.34 -3.67 -3.13
CA THR A 36 -12.17 -4.22 -2.06
C THR A 36 -11.32 -4.86 -0.95
N GLY A 37 -11.82 -4.81 0.29
CA GLY A 37 -11.17 -5.41 1.45
C GLY A 37 -9.80 -4.79 1.74
N ASN A 38 -8.75 -5.61 1.70
CA ASN A 38 -7.37 -5.20 1.99
C ASN A 38 -6.72 -4.39 0.87
N LEU A 39 -7.36 -4.31 -0.31
CA LEU A 39 -6.91 -3.50 -1.46
C LEU A 39 -7.51 -2.08 -1.44
N ASP A 40 -8.27 -1.75 -0.40
CA ASP A 40 -8.84 -0.41 -0.24
C ASP A 40 -7.84 0.55 0.40
N PHE A 41 -6.88 1.01 -0.42
CA PHE A 41 -5.93 2.03 0.04
C PHE A 41 -6.58 3.39 0.26
N VAL A 42 -7.74 3.67 -0.36
CA VAL A 42 -8.46 4.92 -0.16
C VAL A 42 -8.88 5.05 1.30
N LYS A 43 -9.46 3.99 1.88
CA LYS A 43 -9.77 3.94 3.31
C LYS A 43 -8.54 4.05 4.20
N PHE A 44 -7.40 3.50 3.77
CA PHE A 44 -6.14 3.66 4.50
C PHE A 44 -5.72 5.14 4.56
N PHE A 45 -5.68 5.84 3.42
CA PHE A 45 -5.29 7.25 3.40
C PHE A 45 -6.29 8.16 4.12
N GLN A 46 -7.59 7.85 4.08
CA GLN A 46 -8.58 8.56 4.90
C GLN A 46 -8.22 8.48 6.38
N LYS A 47 -7.85 7.29 6.88
CA LYS A 47 -7.42 7.11 8.28
C LYS A 47 -6.11 7.82 8.62
N VAL A 48 -5.16 7.84 7.70
CA VAL A 48 -3.90 8.60 7.86
C VAL A 48 -4.21 10.10 7.97
N GLN A 49 -5.13 10.60 7.15
CA GLN A 49 -5.58 11.99 7.18
C GLN A 49 -6.36 12.32 8.46
N GLU A 50 -7.25 11.44 8.92
CA GLU A 50 -7.97 11.56 10.20
C GLU A 50 -7.00 11.63 11.40
N ALA A 51 -5.88 10.93 11.33
CA ALA A 51 -4.82 10.98 12.35
C ALA A 51 -3.92 12.22 12.26
N GLY A 52 -4.13 13.10 11.26
CA GLY A 52 -3.33 14.30 11.06
C GLY A 52 -1.90 14.00 10.63
N LEU A 53 -1.72 12.99 9.78
CA LEU A 53 -0.45 12.60 9.17
C LEU A 53 -0.49 12.81 7.66
N HIS A 54 0.66 13.07 7.06
CA HIS A 54 0.81 13.09 5.61
C HIS A 54 0.97 11.66 5.07
N GLY A 55 0.41 11.41 3.89
CA GLY A 55 0.54 10.12 3.21
C GLY A 55 1.34 10.27 1.92
N ILE A 56 2.45 9.54 1.80
CA ILE A 56 3.19 9.41 0.53
C ILE A 56 2.77 8.10 -0.12
N LEU A 57 2.16 8.22 -1.29
CA LEU A 57 1.71 7.10 -2.08
C LEU A 57 2.69 6.84 -3.22
N ARG A 58 3.34 5.67 -3.21
CA ARG A 58 4.16 5.19 -4.32
C ARG A 58 3.42 4.13 -5.10
N ILE A 59 2.82 4.55 -6.22
CA ILE A 59 2.24 3.66 -7.22
C ILE A 59 3.31 3.40 -8.26
N GLY A 60 3.81 2.17 -8.31
CA GLY A 60 4.72 1.73 -9.36
C GLY A 60 4.21 0.45 -10.01
N PRO A 61 4.29 0.32 -11.35
CA PRO A 61 4.11 -0.98 -12.01
C PRO A 61 5.22 -1.97 -11.64
N TYR A 62 6.34 -1.44 -11.12
CA TYR A 62 7.50 -2.21 -10.69
C TYR A 62 7.83 -1.87 -9.24
N ALA A 63 7.23 -2.62 -8.33
CA ALA A 63 7.67 -2.73 -6.97
C ALA A 63 8.81 -3.75 -6.94
N CYS A 64 10.07 -3.31 -6.91
CA CYS A 64 11.18 -4.16 -6.41
C CYS A 64 11.05 -4.37 -4.89
N ALA A 65 9.83 -4.59 -4.39
CA ALA A 65 9.60 -5.16 -3.09
C ALA A 65 9.56 -6.67 -3.34
N GLU A 66 10.36 -7.40 -2.56
CA GLU A 66 10.76 -8.81 -2.68
C GLU A 66 9.58 -9.81 -2.67
N TYR A 67 8.61 -9.62 -3.55
CA TYR A 67 7.46 -10.47 -3.76
C TYR A 67 7.78 -11.39 -4.94
N GLY A 68 8.52 -12.47 -4.62
CA GLY A 68 8.64 -13.65 -5.48
C GLY A 68 9.56 -13.52 -6.68
N THR A 69 10.87 -13.38 -6.44
CA THR A 69 11.85 -13.86 -7.42
C THR A 69 12.07 -15.37 -7.20
N SER A 70 11.31 -16.23 -7.88
CA SER A 70 11.71 -17.62 -8.19
C SER A 70 10.68 -18.36 -9.06
N PRO A 71 11.07 -19.29 -9.94
CA PRO A 71 11.97 -19.09 -11.07
C PRO A 71 11.22 -19.49 -12.36
N PHE A 72 11.33 -18.70 -13.43
CA PHE A 72 11.05 -19.26 -14.77
C PHE A 72 12.25 -20.11 -15.18
N LEU A 73 12.32 -21.33 -14.65
CA LEU A 73 12.99 -22.45 -15.30
C LEU A 73 12.06 -22.94 -16.42
N SER A 74 12.47 -22.78 -17.69
CA SER A 74 12.66 -23.90 -18.61
C SER A 74 12.99 -23.40 -20.01
N SER A 75 14.25 -23.59 -20.40
CA SER A 75 14.66 -24.09 -21.72
C SER A 75 16.14 -24.40 -21.68
#